data_AF-A0A9W6XDK7-F1
#
_entry.id   AF-A0A9W6XDK7-F1
#
_cell.length_a   1.000
_cell.length_b   1.000
_cell.length_c   1.000
_cell.angle_alpha   90.00
_cell.angle_beta   90.00
_cell.angle_gamma   90.00
#
_symmetry.space_group_name_H-M   'P 1'
#
loop_
_entity.id
_entity.type
_entity.pdbx_description
1 polymer ?
#
loop_
_entity_poly.entity_id
_entity_poly.type
_entity_poly.pdbx_seq_one_letter_code
_entity_poly.pdbx_strand_id
1 'polypeptide(L)'
;MPTTSSQRATHRSTVTSTPLQIRVTNLRQNEKLEFPLVLIEGNVENLGPANLSDNALYLQSVAHAVEQGGSLNNSWIGSVCWPVVRESGHFKAYVHLPHPGVFNIRLQIASAVHLLTVRFAPRRTKWIVRFHYQKPRDSYEGFDAPNGVDNSDSDACERVKFNAMVLQTTVAELFHRAGFSRKTFAMEHDADGFPIVDVLRSNHSTNQARRMTDSQLLKHLNEDAQAADKLKQQECGASSKRYRVKHVVLLGGSYFDPRTQKLSNYRALVGGDVMQLVCAGCSHGLEG
;
A
#
# COMPACT_ATOMS: atom_id res chain seq x y z
N MET A 1 57.84 60.74 9.31
CA MET A 1 56.50 60.66 8.71
C MET A 1 56.24 59.20 8.35
N PRO A 2 55.43 58.46 9.12
CA PRO A 2 55.14 57.06 8.80
C PRO A 2 53.93 56.98 7.85
N THR A 3 54.09 56.26 6.76
CA THR A 3 53.02 55.87 5.83
C THR A 3 52.20 54.74 6.42
N THR A 4 50.92 55.00 6.70
CA THR A 4 49.94 53.99 7.13
C THR A 4 49.48 53.14 5.94
N SER A 5 49.74 51.83 6.00
CA SER A 5 49.18 50.86 5.05
C SER A 5 47.73 50.54 5.46
N SER A 6 46.82 50.70 4.50
CA SER A 6 45.41 50.34 4.66
C SER A 6 45.23 48.87 4.26
N GLN A 7 45.06 47.99 5.25
CA GLN A 7 44.62 46.62 5.01
C GLN A 7 43.11 46.61 4.80
N ARG A 8 42.68 46.41 3.54
CA ARG A 8 41.29 46.06 3.21
C ARG A 8 41.03 44.62 3.64
N ALA A 9 40.37 44.45 4.77
CA ALA A 9 39.77 43.18 5.16
C ALA A 9 38.61 42.86 4.20
N THR A 10 38.82 41.94 3.27
CA THR A 10 37.75 41.32 2.49
C THR A 10 36.93 40.43 3.42
N HIS A 11 35.79 40.94 3.89
CA HIS A 11 34.75 40.14 4.52
C HIS A 11 34.21 39.13 3.51
N ARG A 12 34.70 37.89 3.59
CA ARG A 12 34.11 36.75 2.90
C ARG A 12 32.86 36.37 3.68
N SER A 13 31.70 36.87 3.26
CA SER A 13 30.40 36.42 3.78
C SER A 13 30.23 34.94 3.44
N THR A 14 30.59 34.06 4.38
CA THR A 14 30.24 32.65 4.32
C THR A 14 28.73 32.55 4.47
N VAL A 15 28.02 32.42 3.36
CA VAL A 15 26.62 32.00 3.37
C VAL A 15 26.62 30.58 3.94
N THR A 16 26.29 30.46 5.22
CA THR A 16 26.03 29.17 5.86
C THR A 16 24.73 28.64 5.27
N SER A 17 24.83 27.84 4.20
CA SER A 17 23.69 27.10 3.68
C SER A 17 23.24 26.12 4.76
N THR A 18 22.03 26.31 5.28
CA THR A 18 21.41 25.36 6.20
C THR A 18 21.33 24.00 5.51
N PRO A 19 21.77 22.90 6.15
CA PRO A 19 21.74 21.59 5.52
C PRO A 19 20.30 21.14 5.25
N LEU A 20 20.13 20.31 4.23
CA LEU A 20 18.86 19.60 3.98
C LEU A 20 18.47 18.80 5.22
N GLN A 21 17.19 18.85 5.58
CA GLN A 21 16.67 18.15 6.75
C GLN A 21 15.36 17.46 6.40
N ILE A 22 15.24 16.18 6.75
CA ILE A 22 14.00 15.43 6.60
C ILE A 22 13.24 15.49 7.93
N ARG A 23 11.99 15.93 7.89
CA ARG A 23 11.08 15.97 9.03
C ARG A 23 9.87 15.09 8.77
N VAL A 24 9.71 14.02 9.55
CA VAL A 24 8.52 13.17 9.57
C VAL A 24 7.44 13.83 10.42
N THR A 25 6.19 13.84 9.95
CA THR A 25 5.10 14.60 10.59
C THR A 25 3.97 13.72 11.11
N ASN A 26 3.74 12.54 10.53
CA ASN A 26 2.60 11.70 10.90
C ASN A 26 2.96 10.57 11.88
N LEU A 27 4.23 10.23 12.05
CA LEU A 27 4.70 9.13 12.89
C LEU A 27 5.70 9.59 13.95
N ARG A 28 5.71 8.90 15.08
CA ARG A 28 6.66 9.11 16.19
C ARG A 28 7.66 7.97 16.29
N GLN A 29 8.79 8.26 16.92
CA GLN A 29 9.79 7.26 17.23
C GLN A 29 9.21 6.15 18.12
N ASN A 30 9.52 4.89 17.78
CA ASN A 30 9.01 3.67 18.42
C ASN A 30 7.48 3.48 18.35
N GLU A 31 6.80 4.15 17.43
CA GLU A 31 5.34 4.00 17.32
C GLU A 31 4.94 2.57 16.95
N LYS A 32 3.86 2.09 17.60
CA LYS A 32 3.31 0.75 17.37
C LYS A 32 2.23 0.80 16.29
N LEU A 33 2.40 -0.01 15.25
CA LEU A 33 1.47 -0.15 14.14
C LEU A 33 0.87 -1.57 14.10
N GLU A 34 -0.41 -1.68 13.75
CA GLU A 34 -1.15 -2.95 13.71
C GLU A 34 -1.28 -3.52 12.29
N PHE A 35 -0.66 -2.88 11.30
CA PHE A 35 -0.74 -3.18 9.87
C PHE A 35 0.67 -3.10 9.24
N PRO A 36 0.95 -3.88 8.18
CA PRO A 36 2.29 -4.04 7.62
C PRO A 36 2.72 -2.89 6.70
N LEU A 37 1.79 -2.20 6.04
CA LEU A 37 2.13 -1.13 5.10
C LEU A 37 2.10 0.24 5.80
N VAL A 38 3.28 0.77 6.12
CA VAL A 38 3.43 2.05 6.81
C VAL A 38 3.36 3.20 5.81
N LEU A 39 2.50 4.18 6.08
CA LEU A 39 2.54 5.47 5.39
C LEU A 39 3.38 6.44 6.22
N ILE A 40 4.43 6.99 5.62
CA ILE A 40 5.26 8.04 6.19
C ILE A 40 5.00 9.32 5.41
N GLU A 41 4.53 10.35 6.10
CA GLU A 41 4.31 11.69 5.56
C GLU A 41 5.31 12.66 6.24
N GLY A 42 5.81 13.61 5.48
CA GLY A 42 6.79 14.55 5.99
C GLY A 42 7.16 15.64 5.00
N ASN A 43 8.14 16.45 5.38
CA ASN A 43 8.70 17.51 4.56
C ASN A 43 10.23 17.42 4.54
N VAL A 44 10.83 17.73 3.39
CA VAL A 44 12.26 18.01 3.25
C VAL A 44 12.44 19.52 3.30
N GLU A 45 13.06 19.99 4.37
CA GLU A 45 13.37 21.40 4.61
C GLU A 45 14.65 21.80 3.88
N ASN A 46 14.78 23.08 3.54
CA ASN A 46 15.93 23.68 2.86
C ASN A 46 16.19 23.17 1.42
N LEU A 47 15.16 22.69 0.72
CA LEU A 47 15.26 22.26 -0.69
C LEU A 47 15.64 23.39 -1.66
N GLY A 48 15.06 24.58 -1.50
CA GLY A 48 15.34 25.73 -2.36
C GLY A 48 16.83 26.09 -2.39
N PRO A 49 17.47 26.33 -1.23
CA PRO A 49 18.91 26.59 -1.13
C PRO A 49 19.79 25.46 -1.69
N ALA A 50 19.34 24.20 -1.60
CA ALA A 50 20.12 23.04 -2.05
C ALA A 50 20.18 22.88 -3.58
N ASN A 51 19.32 23.58 -4.33
CA ASN A 51 19.27 23.60 -5.79
C ASN A 51 19.37 22.20 -6.45
N LEU A 52 18.67 21.22 -5.88
CA LEU A 52 18.64 19.85 -6.41
C LEU A 52 17.97 19.84 -7.80
N SER A 53 18.50 19.04 -8.73
CA SER A 53 17.85 18.76 -10.03
C SER A 53 16.55 17.98 -9.83
N ASP A 54 15.60 18.04 -10.77
CA ASP A 54 14.33 17.29 -10.68
C ASP A 54 14.53 15.78 -10.52
N ASN A 55 15.53 15.21 -11.20
CA ASN A 55 15.87 13.78 -11.07
C ASN A 55 16.38 13.39 -9.67
N ALA A 56 16.76 14.37 -8.85
CA ALA A 56 17.24 14.17 -7.48
C ALA A 56 16.13 14.42 -6.43
N LEU A 57 14.92 14.80 -6.83
CA LEU A 57 13.77 15.02 -5.94
C LEU A 57 13.03 13.73 -5.60
N TYR A 58 13.80 12.70 -5.25
CA TYR A 58 13.28 11.42 -4.81
C TYR A 58 13.85 11.06 -3.45
N LEU A 59 12.95 10.79 -2.51
CA LEU A 59 13.27 10.27 -1.19
C LEU A 59 13.37 8.75 -1.26
N GLN A 60 14.56 8.22 -1.00
CA GLN A 60 14.76 6.79 -0.85
C GLN A 60 14.33 6.36 0.56
N SER A 61 13.40 5.40 0.65
CA SER A 61 13.05 4.71 1.89
C SER A 61 13.65 3.31 1.90
N VAL A 62 14.30 2.94 2.99
CA VAL A 62 14.88 1.61 3.20
C VAL A 62 14.48 1.09 4.58
N ALA A 63 13.95 -0.12 4.66
CA ALA A 63 13.59 -0.76 5.93
C ALA A 63 14.56 -1.88 6.30
N HIS A 64 14.91 -1.92 7.59
CA HIS A 64 15.75 -2.95 8.18
C HIS A 64 15.03 -3.57 9.38
N ALA A 65 14.89 -4.89 9.39
CA ALA A 65 14.43 -5.63 10.57
C ALA A 65 15.51 -5.59 11.65
N VAL A 66 15.11 -5.40 12.91
CA VAL A 66 16.01 -5.50 14.06
C VAL A 66 15.84 -6.90 14.67
N GLU A 67 16.85 -7.77 14.49
CA GLU A 67 16.84 -9.11 15.06
C GLU A 67 17.00 -9.10 16.59
N GLN A 68 16.33 -10.03 17.27
CA GLN A 68 16.47 -10.22 18.71
C GLN A 68 17.85 -10.84 19.01
N GLY A 69 18.82 -9.98 19.31
CA GLY A 69 20.20 -10.42 19.59
C GLY A 69 21.26 -9.32 19.47
N GLY A 70 20.90 -8.09 19.09
CA GLY A 70 21.82 -6.95 19.05
C GLY A 70 22.78 -6.95 17.86
N SER A 71 22.82 -8.03 17.07
CA SER A 71 23.48 -8.02 15.76
C SER A 71 22.55 -7.35 14.74
N LEU A 72 22.93 -6.17 14.27
CA LEU A 72 22.34 -5.54 13.08
C LEU A 72 22.77 -6.38 11.86
N ASN A 73 22.18 -7.56 11.69
CA ASN A 73 22.26 -8.21 10.40
C ASN A 73 21.52 -7.31 9.40
N ASN A 74 22.18 -6.97 8.30
CA ASN A 74 21.65 -6.17 7.20
C ASN A 74 20.56 -6.95 6.43
N SER A 75 19.53 -7.43 7.12
CA SER A 75 18.34 -8.01 6.50
C SER A 75 17.55 -6.87 5.88
N TRP A 76 18.02 -6.48 4.70
CA TRP A 76 17.44 -5.46 3.85
C TRP A 76 16.13 -6.01 3.29
N ILE A 77 15.04 -5.30 3.57
CA ILE A 77 13.69 -5.75 3.19
C ILE A 77 13.28 -5.16 1.84
N GLY A 78 13.75 -3.95 1.54
CA GLY A 78 13.44 -3.28 0.29
C GLY A 78 13.91 -1.84 0.26
N SER A 79 13.99 -1.29 -0.95
CA SER A 79 14.26 0.12 -1.21
C SER A 79 13.32 0.64 -2.28
N VAL A 80 12.66 1.76 -2.00
CA VAL A 80 11.74 2.43 -2.92
C VAL A 80 12.02 3.93 -2.90
N CYS A 81 11.88 4.57 -4.05
CA CYS A 81 12.05 6.01 -4.21
C CYS A 81 10.68 6.70 -4.33
N TRP A 82 10.47 7.75 -3.55
CA TRP A 82 9.21 8.48 -3.47
C TRP A 82 9.40 9.92 -3.93
N PRO A 83 8.53 10.46 -4.79
CA PRO A 83 8.67 11.83 -5.25
C PRO A 83 8.51 12.83 -4.10
N VAL A 84 9.31 13.90 -4.15
CA VAL A 84 9.24 15.04 -3.24
C VAL A 84 8.75 16.27 -4.01
N VAL A 85 7.70 16.91 -3.52
CA VAL A 85 7.16 18.14 -4.14
C VAL A 85 8.14 19.29 -3.91
N ARG A 86 8.67 19.89 -4.98
CA ARG A 86 9.73 20.91 -4.92
C ARG A 86 9.34 22.12 -4.06
N GLU A 87 8.11 22.62 -4.23
CA GLU A 87 7.65 23.89 -3.64
C GLU A 87 7.42 23.78 -2.14
N SER A 88 6.98 22.60 -1.67
CA SER A 88 6.59 22.38 -0.26
C SER A 88 7.56 21.46 0.49
N GLY A 89 8.43 20.76 -0.23
CA GLY A 89 9.22 19.64 0.25
C GLY A 89 8.40 18.45 0.72
N HIS A 90 7.09 18.44 0.49
CA HIS A 90 6.21 17.40 1.00
C HIS A 90 6.44 16.08 0.28
N PHE A 91 6.42 14.98 1.04
CA PHE A 91 6.51 13.63 0.52
C PHE A 91 5.53 12.68 1.22
N LYS A 92 5.19 11.59 0.51
CA LYS A 92 4.52 10.42 1.07
C LYS A 92 5.28 9.17 0.65
N ALA A 93 5.66 8.35 1.61
CA ALA A 93 6.40 7.12 1.39
C ALA A 93 5.66 5.93 1.98
N TYR A 94 5.48 4.87 1.20
CA TYR A 94 5.01 3.59 1.72
C TYR A 94 6.19 2.67 2.01
N VAL A 95 6.14 2.00 3.15
CA VAL A 95 7.16 1.03 3.56
C VAL A 95 6.45 -0.23 4.05
N HIS A 96 6.73 -1.37 3.43
CA HIS A 96 6.16 -2.66 3.81
C HIS A 96 7.02 -3.34 4.88
N LEU A 97 6.35 -3.86 5.92
CA LEU A 97 6.94 -4.57 7.04
C LEU A 97 6.45 -6.03 6.99
N PRO A 98 7.27 -6.98 6.52
CA PRO A 98 6.83 -8.32 6.16
C PRO A 98 6.45 -9.20 7.36
N HIS A 99 7.01 -8.93 8.54
CA HIS A 99 6.74 -9.74 9.73
C HIS A 99 6.63 -8.88 10.99
N PRO A 100 5.95 -9.35 12.04
CA PRO A 100 5.92 -8.65 13.33
C PRO A 100 7.34 -8.43 13.87
N GLY A 101 7.61 -7.26 14.42
CA GLY A 101 8.95 -6.92 14.90
C GLY A 101 9.22 -5.42 15.04
N VAL A 102 10.48 -5.10 15.30
CA VAL A 102 10.98 -3.71 15.34
C VAL A 102 11.74 -3.45 14.04
N PHE A 103 11.48 -2.30 13.43
CA PHE A 103 12.07 -1.92 12.15
C PHE A 103 12.68 -0.53 12.23
N ASN A 104 13.88 -0.40 11.65
CA ASN A 104 14.53 0.87 11.42
C ASN A 104 14.33 1.27 9.96
N ILE A 105 13.63 2.38 9.74
CA ILE A 105 13.37 2.93 8.42
C ILE A 105 14.29 4.12 8.20
N ARG A 106 15.21 3.97 7.25
CA ARG A 106 16.10 5.03 6.79
C ARG A 106 15.45 5.75 5.63
N LEU A 107 15.24 7.05 5.78
CA LEU A 107 14.82 7.97 4.73
C LEU A 107 16.05 8.77 4.29
N GLN A 108 16.31 8.82 2.99
CA GLN A 108 17.48 9.51 2.44
C GLN A 108 17.13 10.29 1.19
N ILE A 109 17.59 11.54 1.13
CA ILE A 109 17.58 12.37 -0.08
C ILE A 109 18.85 13.20 -0.11
N ALA A 110 19.62 13.09 -1.21
CA ALA A 110 20.95 13.66 -1.31
C ALA A 110 21.82 13.31 -0.08
N SER A 111 22.25 14.32 0.68
CA SER A 111 23.04 14.18 1.92
C SER A 111 22.21 14.07 3.19
N ALA A 112 20.89 14.35 3.13
CA ALA A 112 20.02 14.28 4.29
C ALA A 112 19.62 12.83 4.58
N VAL A 113 19.73 12.44 5.85
CA VAL A 113 19.31 11.13 6.34
C VAL A 113 18.45 11.32 7.58
N HIS A 114 17.35 10.57 7.65
CA HIS A 114 16.50 10.48 8.83
C HIS A 114 16.23 9.02 9.15
N LEU A 115 16.31 8.66 10.43
CA LEU A 115 16.08 7.32 10.92
C LEU A 115 14.82 7.31 11.79
N LEU A 116 13.83 6.51 11.39
CA LEU A 116 12.59 6.30 12.13
C LEU A 116 12.50 4.84 12.57
N THR A 117 12.32 4.60 13.86
CA THR A 117 12.06 3.25 14.39
C THR A 117 10.56 3.06 14.58
N VAL A 118 10.02 1.97 14.07
CA VAL A 118 8.60 1.58 14.25
C VAL A 118 8.50 0.15 14.78
N ARG A 119 7.35 -0.18 15.37
CA ARG A 119 7.06 -1.52 15.90
C ARG A 119 5.82 -2.07 15.21
N PHE A 120 5.98 -3.09 14.39
CA PHE A 120 4.86 -3.78 13.78
C PHE A 120 4.39 -4.92 14.68
N ALA A 121 3.15 -4.83 15.14
CA ALA A 121 2.52 -5.83 15.98
C ALA A 121 1.05 -6.00 15.57
N PRO A 122 0.74 -6.96 14.69
CA PRO A 122 -0.62 -7.22 14.23
C PRO A 122 -1.62 -7.36 15.37
N ARG A 123 -2.81 -6.81 15.17
CA ARG A 123 -3.89 -6.92 16.13
C ARG A 123 -4.34 -8.37 16.30
N ARG A 124 -4.47 -8.81 17.55
CA ARG A 124 -5.13 -10.09 17.88
C ARG A 124 -6.64 -9.89 17.91
N THR A 125 -7.37 -10.54 17.01
CA THR A 125 -8.82 -10.45 16.90
C THR A 125 -9.41 -11.77 16.43
N LYS A 126 -10.71 -11.98 16.68
CA LYS A 126 -11.48 -13.10 16.12
C LYS A 126 -12.08 -12.77 14.75
N TRP A 127 -12.03 -11.51 14.34
CA TRP A 127 -12.58 -11.02 13.07
C TRP A 127 -11.48 -10.65 12.09
N ILE A 128 -11.56 -11.17 10.87
CA ILE A 128 -10.64 -10.86 9.79
C ILE A 128 -11.40 -10.48 8.51
N VAL A 129 -10.71 -9.77 7.62
CA VAL A 129 -11.15 -9.51 6.26
C VAL A 129 -10.34 -10.39 5.31
N ARG A 130 -11.02 -11.06 4.37
CA ARG A 130 -10.39 -11.82 3.27
C ARG A 130 -10.72 -11.16 1.94
N PHE A 131 -9.72 -11.07 1.08
CA PHE A 131 -9.85 -10.54 -0.26
C PHE A 131 -9.88 -11.68 -1.27
N HIS A 132 -10.75 -11.54 -2.26
CA HIS A 132 -10.96 -12.53 -3.30
C HIS A 132 -10.97 -11.84 -4.65
N TYR A 133 -10.32 -12.44 -5.64
CA TYR A 133 -10.50 -12.09 -7.04
C TYR A 133 -11.40 -13.14 -7.69
N GLN A 134 -12.58 -12.74 -8.17
CA GLN A 134 -13.52 -13.70 -8.74
C GLN A 134 -13.61 -13.59 -10.25
N LYS A 135 -13.58 -14.74 -10.92
CA LYS A 135 -13.75 -14.87 -12.37
C LYS A 135 -15.05 -15.60 -12.71
N PRO A 136 -15.74 -15.19 -13.79
CA PRO A 136 -16.81 -15.98 -14.38
C PRO A 136 -16.32 -17.36 -14.84
N ARG A 137 -17.23 -18.34 -14.90
CA ARG A 137 -16.92 -19.71 -15.32
C ARG A 137 -16.22 -19.78 -16.67
N ASP A 138 -16.65 -18.95 -17.61
CA ASP A 138 -16.22 -18.87 -18.99
C ASP A 138 -15.04 -17.91 -19.23
N SER A 139 -14.51 -17.28 -18.18
CA SER A 139 -13.32 -16.43 -18.27
C SER A 139 -12.06 -17.28 -18.12
N TYR A 140 -11.40 -17.53 -19.26
CA TYR A 140 -10.09 -18.21 -19.33
C TYR A 140 -8.95 -17.24 -19.59
N GLU A 141 -9.27 -16.04 -20.09
CA GLU A 141 -8.32 -14.96 -20.31
C GLU A 141 -8.09 -14.16 -19.02
N GLY A 142 -7.06 -13.32 -19.04
CA GLY A 142 -6.73 -12.38 -17.97
C GLY A 142 -7.77 -11.29 -17.76
N PHE A 143 -7.51 -10.35 -16.85
CA PHE A 143 -8.35 -9.16 -16.70
C PHE A 143 -8.13 -8.16 -17.83
N ASP A 144 -9.02 -7.17 -17.97
CA ASP A 144 -8.84 -6.13 -18.98
C ASP A 144 -7.68 -5.21 -18.59
N ALA A 145 -6.62 -5.20 -19.40
CA ALA A 145 -5.43 -4.39 -19.22
C ALA A 145 -5.00 -3.74 -20.55
N PRO A 146 -4.30 -2.59 -20.52
CA PRO A 146 -3.70 -2.00 -21.71
C PRO A 146 -2.73 -2.95 -22.43
N ASN A 147 -2.46 -2.70 -23.71
CA ASN A 147 -1.51 -3.49 -24.50
C ASN A 147 -0.12 -3.50 -23.82
N GLY A 148 0.45 -4.70 -23.68
CA GLY A 148 1.77 -4.90 -23.09
C GLY A 148 1.80 -4.91 -21.56
N VAL A 149 0.65 -4.71 -20.89
CA VAL A 149 0.52 -4.87 -19.44
C VAL A 149 0.14 -6.31 -19.13
N ASP A 150 0.82 -6.92 -18.14
CA ASP A 150 0.44 -8.26 -17.66
C ASP A 150 -1.01 -8.23 -17.17
N ASN A 151 -1.79 -9.18 -17.65
CA ASN A 151 -3.19 -9.34 -17.29
C ASN A 151 -3.50 -10.68 -16.63
N SER A 152 -2.47 -11.44 -16.26
CA SER A 152 -2.61 -12.75 -15.63
C SER A 152 -3.38 -12.69 -14.29
N ASP A 153 -3.92 -13.83 -13.88
CA ASP A 153 -4.57 -13.98 -12.57
C ASP A 153 -3.57 -13.72 -11.42
N SER A 154 -2.28 -14.01 -11.66
CA SER A 154 -1.20 -13.70 -10.72
C SER A 154 -1.04 -12.19 -10.53
N ASP A 155 -0.96 -11.42 -11.62
CA ASP A 155 -0.86 -9.96 -11.54
C ASP A 155 -2.13 -9.33 -10.92
N ALA A 156 -3.31 -9.88 -11.24
CA ALA A 156 -4.56 -9.47 -10.59
C ALA A 156 -4.48 -9.65 -9.07
N CYS A 157 -4.03 -10.82 -8.60
CA CYS A 157 -3.84 -11.09 -7.18
C CYS A 157 -2.83 -10.13 -6.54
N GLU A 158 -1.68 -9.87 -7.17
CA GLU A 158 -0.68 -8.93 -6.64
C GLU A 158 -1.23 -7.50 -6.54
N ARG A 159 -2.00 -7.04 -7.52
CA ARG A 159 -2.70 -5.74 -7.43
C ARG A 159 -3.72 -5.73 -6.30
N VAL A 160 -4.47 -6.81 -6.10
CA VAL A 160 -5.43 -6.90 -4.99
C VAL A 160 -4.73 -6.90 -3.64
N LYS A 161 -3.61 -7.63 -3.48
CA LYS A 161 -2.77 -7.62 -2.28
C LYS A 161 -2.31 -6.21 -1.92
N PHE A 162 -1.74 -5.50 -2.90
CA PHE A 162 -1.29 -4.12 -2.70
C PHE A 162 -2.44 -3.20 -2.28
N ASN A 163 -3.56 -3.22 -3.02
CA ASN A 163 -4.72 -2.38 -2.72
C ASN A 163 -5.35 -2.70 -1.36
N ALA A 164 -5.37 -3.97 -0.95
CA ALA A 164 -5.85 -4.38 0.37
C ALA A 164 -5.01 -3.76 1.49
N MET A 165 -3.68 -3.75 1.34
CA MET A 165 -2.80 -3.08 2.29
C MET A 165 -3.00 -1.55 2.30
N VAL A 166 -3.09 -0.92 1.13
CA VAL A 166 -3.35 0.53 1.03
C VAL A 166 -4.68 0.90 1.70
N LEU A 167 -5.73 0.09 1.50
CA LEU A 167 -7.02 0.27 2.15
C LEU A 167 -6.89 0.15 3.68
N GLN A 168 -6.18 -0.88 4.16
CA GLN A 168 -5.94 -1.10 5.58
C GLN A 168 -5.22 0.10 6.23
N THR A 169 -4.17 0.62 5.58
CA THR A 169 -3.43 1.81 6.02
C THR A 169 -4.31 3.06 5.98
N THR A 170 -5.09 3.24 4.92
CA THR A 170 -5.98 4.39 4.76
C THR A 170 -7.02 4.43 5.88
N VAL A 171 -7.65 3.29 6.20
CA VAL A 171 -8.59 3.20 7.33
C VAL A 171 -7.89 3.54 8.65
N ALA A 172 -6.67 3.04 8.88
CA ALA A 172 -5.91 3.34 10.10
C ALA A 172 -5.62 4.85 10.24
N GLU A 173 -5.19 5.50 9.16
CA GLU A 173 -4.91 6.94 9.15
C GLU A 173 -6.18 7.79 9.28
N LEU A 174 -7.30 7.36 8.69
CA LEU A 174 -8.60 8.04 8.87
C LEU A 174 -9.05 7.98 10.34
N PHE A 175 -8.93 6.82 10.99
CA PHE A 175 -9.19 6.70 12.42
C PHE A 175 -8.28 7.61 13.24
N HIS A 176 -7.01 7.68 12.89
CA HIS A 176 -6.06 8.56 13.56
C HIS A 176 -6.40 10.04 13.43
N ARG A 177 -6.73 10.49 12.20
CA ARG A 177 -7.16 11.87 11.92
C ARG A 177 -8.45 12.25 12.66
N ALA A 178 -9.32 11.28 12.92
CA ALA A 178 -10.52 11.46 13.74
C ALA A 178 -10.24 11.47 15.26
N GLY A 179 -8.98 11.40 15.69
CA GLY A 179 -8.57 11.44 17.10
C GLY A 179 -8.52 10.08 17.80
N PHE A 180 -8.71 8.98 17.07
CA PHE A 180 -8.57 7.62 17.61
C PHE A 180 -7.14 7.11 17.45
N SER A 181 -6.83 5.94 18.03
CA SER A 181 -5.61 5.24 17.68
C SER A 181 -5.72 4.68 16.25
N ARG A 182 -4.57 4.42 15.60
CA ARG A 182 -4.45 3.83 14.25
C ARG A 182 -4.96 2.38 14.17
N LYS A 183 -6.26 2.21 14.41
CA LYS A 183 -6.97 0.93 14.37
C LYS A 183 -7.46 0.68 12.96
N THR A 184 -7.39 -0.57 12.56
CA THR A 184 -7.87 -1.04 11.27
C THR A 184 -8.37 -2.48 11.38
N PHE A 185 -8.90 -3.00 10.28
CA PHE A 185 -9.30 -4.40 10.19
C PHE A 185 -8.06 -5.31 10.10
N ALA A 186 -8.18 -6.56 10.56
CA ALA A 186 -7.11 -7.54 10.44
C ALA A 186 -7.27 -8.37 9.15
N MET A 187 -6.15 -8.81 8.58
CA MET A 187 -6.10 -9.73 7.44
C MET A 187 -5.22 -10.92 7.77
N GLU A 188 -5.44 -12.03 7.08
CA GLU A 188 -4.47 -13.13 7.02
C GLU A 188 -3.39 -12.77 6.02
N HIS A 189 -2.14 -13.08 6.37
CA HIS A 189 -0.98 -12.80 5.54
C HIS A 189 -0.24 -14.10 5.22
N ASP A 190 0.42 -14.12 4.06
CA ASP A 190 1.36 -15.16 3.69
C ASP A 190 2.70 -15.02 4.45
N ALA A 191 3.68 -15.86 4.09
CA ALA A 191 4.99 -15.87 4.72
C ALA A 191 5.77 -14.56 4.52
N ASP A 192 5.49 -13.84 3.43
CA ASP A 192 6.14 -12.59 3.07
C ASP A 192 5.40 -11.36 3.65
N GLY A 193 4.30 -11.57 4.38
CA GLY A 193 3.55 -10.50 5.02
C GLY A 193 2.60 -9.77 4.07
N PHE A 194 2.29 -10.33 2.92
CA PHE A 194 1.23 -9.83 2.04
C PHE A 194 -0.10 -10.49 2.36
N PRO A 195 -1.25 -9.80 2.18
CA PRO A 195 -2.55 -10.41 2.36
C PRO A 195 -2.72 -11.67 1.50
N ILE A 196 -3.37 -12.70 2.03
CA ILE A 196 -3.76 -13.85 1.20
C ILE A 196 -4.96 -13.44 0.34
N VAL A 197 -4.83 -13.62 -0.99
CA VAL A 197 -5.90 -13.37 -1.97
C VAL A 197 -6.20 -14.66 -2.70
N ASP A 198 -7.45 -15.11 -2.65
CA ASP A 198 -7.88 -16.31 -3.38
C ASP A 198 -8.52 -15.95 -4.72
N VAL A 199 -8.27 -16.78 -5.74
CA VAL A 199 -9.00 -16.71 -7.01
C VAL A 199 -10.24 -17.58 -6.89
N LEU A 200 -11.42 -16.97 -6.92
CA LEU A 200 -12.70 -17.67 -6.91
C LEU A 200 -13.19 -17.85 -8.35
N ARG A 201 -13.53 -19.08 -8.73
CA ARG A 201 -14.18 -19.32 -10.02
C ARG A 201 -15.67 -19.49 -9.81
N SER A 202 -16.47 -18.58 -10.37
CA SER A 202 -17.92 -18.66 -10.28
C SER A 202 -18.45 -19.84 -11.09
N ASN A 203 -19.56 -20.41 -10.63
CA ASN A 203 -20.33 -21.40 -11.38
C ASN A 203 -21.10 -20.78 -12.56
N HIS A 204 -21.21 -19.46 -12.60
CA HIS A 204 -21.97 -18.71 -13.61
C HIS A 204 -21.06 -18.14 -14.68
N SER A 205 -21.51 -18.22 -15.93
CA SER A 205 -20.90 -17.50 -17.05
C SER A 205 -21.11 -15.99 -16.94
N THR A 206 -20.29 -15.23 -17.66
CA THR A 206 -20.40 -13.78 -17.78
C THR A 206 -21.81 -13.35 -18.21
N ASN A 207 -22.38 -14.04 -19.20
CA ASN A 207 -23.72 -13.77 -19.70
C ASN A 207 -24.82 -14.09 -18.67
N GLN A 208 -24.66 -15.15 -17.88
CA GLN A 208 -25.59 -15.47 -16.79
C GLN A 208 -25.52 -14.41 -15.69
N ALA A 209 -24.33 -14.07 -15.22
CA ALA A 209 -24.12 -13.05 -14.20
C ALA A 209 -24.71 -11.68 -14.60
N ARG A 210 -24.58 -11.29 -15.88
CA ARG A 210 -25.16 -10.04 -16.41
C ARG A 210 -26.69 -9.98 -16.31
N ARG A 211 -27.36 -11.13 -16.42
CA ARG A 211 -28.83 -11.23 -16.38
C ARG A 211 -29.38 -11.30 -14.95
N MET A 212 -28.50 -11.49 -13.96
CA MET A 212 -28.91 -11.57 -12.56
C MET A 212 -29.26 -10.20 -11.99
N THR A 213 -30.23 -10.18 -11.10
CA THR A 213 -30.44 -9.06 -10.19
C THR A 213 -29.28 -8.97 -9.21
N ASP A 214 -29.11 -7.79 -8.60
CA ASP A 214 -28.07 -7.57 -7.58
C ASP A 214 -28.21 -8.53 -6.40
N SER A 215 -29.44 -8.82 -5.96
CA SER A 215 -29.71 -9.79 -4.90
C SER A 215 -29.31 -11.22 -5.27
N GLN A 216 -29.53 -11.63 -6.51
CA GLN A 216 -29.12 -12.95 -7.01
C GLN A 216 -27.60 -13.06 -7.12
N LEU A 217 -26.94 -12.03 -7.66
CA LEU A 217 -25.49 -12.00 -7.77
C LEU A 217 -24.86 -12.10 -6.38
N LEU A 218 -25.28 -11.24 -5.44
CA LEU A 218 -24.78 -11.24 -4.06
C LEU A 218 -24.97 -12.59 -3.35
N LYS A 219 -26.10 -13.27 -3.58
CA LYS A 219 -26.33 -14.62 -3.03
C LYS A 219 -25.26 -15.60 -3.54
N HIS A 220 -24.99 -15.60 -4.85
CA HIS A 220 -23.99 -16.48 -5.44
C HIS A 220 -22.55 -16.14 -5.01
N LEU A 221 -22.23 -14.85 -4.83
CA LEU A 221 -20.94 -14.45 -4.27
C LEU A 221 -20.72 -15.02 -2.87
N ASN A 222 -21.77 -15.00 -2.05
CA ASN A 222 -21.72 -15.55 -0.70
C ASN A 222 -21.56 -17.08 -0.72
N GLU A 223 -22.26 -17.76 -1.63
CA GLU A 223 -22.09 -19.20 -1.83
C GLU A 223 -20.66 -19.56 -2.26
N ASP A 224 -20.07 -18.83 -3.21
CA ASP A 224 -18.70 -19.05 -3.70
C ASP A 224 -17.67 -18.79 -2.59
N ALA A 225 -17.81 -17.71 -1.82
CA ALA A 225 -16.93 -17.39 -0.70
C ALA A 225 -17.04 -18.44 0.44
N GLN A 226 -18.25 -18.88 0.77
CA GLN A 226 -18.47 -19.93 1.77
C GLN A 226 -17.91 -21.29 1.34
N ALA A 227 -17.98 -21.61 0.04
CA ALA A 227 -17.38 -22.83 -0.49
C ALA A 227 -15.85 -22.81 -0.33
N ALA A 228 -15.20 -21.68 -0.63
CA ALA A 228 -13.77 -21.49 -0.41
C ALA A 228 -13.38 -21.65 1.08
N ASP A 229 -14.17 -21.08 1.98
CA ASP A 229 -13.96 -21.21 3.43
C ASP A 229 -14.06 -22.67 3.91
N LYS A 230 -14.98 -23.47 3.34
CA LYS A 230 -15.11 -24.90 3.66
C LYS A 230 -13.90 -25.70 3.18
N LEU A 231 -13.40 -25.43 1.98
CA LEU A 231 -12.20 -26.09 1.44
C LEU A 231 -10.98 -25.81 2.33
N LYS A 232 -10.74 -24.54 2.68
CA LYS A 232 -9.64 -24.16 3.59
C LYS A 232 -9.74 -24.83 4.96
N GLN A 233 -10.96 -24.99 5.50
CA GLN A 233 -11.16 -25.69 6.78
C GLN A 233 -10.85 -27.18 6.70
N GLN A 234 -11.08 -27.82 5.55
CA GLN A 234 -10.74 -29.22 5.33
C GLN A 234 -9.23 -29.41 5.20
N GLU A 235 -8.55 -28.50 4.49
CA GLU A 235 -7.09 -28.54 4.29
C GLU A 235 -6.31 -28.27 5.59
N CYS A 236 -6.72 -27.30 6.40
CA CYS A 236 -5.97 -26.92 7.61
C CYS A 236 -6.30 -27.73 8.87
N GLY A 237 -7.18 -28.74 8.78
CA GLY A 237 -7.59 -29.61 9.89
C GLY A 237 -8.28 -28.88 11.07
N ALA A 238 -8.78 -29.66 12.02
CA ALA A 238 -9.59 -29.18 13.17
C ALA A 238 -8.85 -28.24 14.16
N SER A 239 -7.55 -28.01 13.99
CA SER A 239 -6.71 -27.20 14.89
C SER A 239 -6.64 -25.71 14.51
N SER A 240 -7.18 -25.33 13.35
CA SER A 240 -7.12 -23.95 12.88
C SER A 240 -8.06 -23.01 13.64
N LYS A 241 -7.53 -21.86 14.04
CA LYS A 241 -8.25 -20.83 14.79
C LYS A 241 -9.47 -20.35 13.98
N ARG A 242 -10.67 -20.60 14.50
CA ARG A 242 -11.93 -20.24 13.83
C ARG A 242 -12.16 -18.73 13.86
N TYR A 243 -11.73 -18.05 12.81
CA TYR A 243 -12.04 -16.64 12.59
C TYR A 243 -13.48 -16.47 12.11
N ARG A 244 -14.05 -15.30 12.41
CA ARG A 244 -15.24 -14.78 11.76
C ARG A 244 -14.79 -13.88 10.61
N VAL A 245 -15.19 -14.21 9.40
CA VAL A 245 -14.61 -13.63 8.19
C VAL A 245 -15.60 -12.65 7.57
N LYS A 246 -15.09 -11.51 7.11
CA LYS A 246 -15.76 -10.61 6.17
C LYS A 246 -15.03 -10.71 4.84
N HIS A 247 -15.76 -10.96 3.77
CA HIS A 247 -15.22 -11.15 2.44
C HIS A 247 -15.33 -9.89 1.61
N VAL A 248 -14.23 -9.51 0.95
CA VAL A 248 -14.20 -8.50 -0.09
C VAL A 248 -13.91 -9.21 -1.40
N VAL A 249 -14.87 -9.21 -2.30
CA VAL A 249 -14.80 -9.89 -3.60
C VAL A 249 -14.68 -8.83 -4.69
N LEU A 250 -13.60 -8.90 -5.45
CA LEU A 250 -13.40 -8.10 -6.65
C LEU A 250 -13.79 -8.93 -7.88
N LEU A 251 -14.78 -8.44 -8.64
CA LEU A 251 -15.20 -9.13 -9.86
C LEU A 251 -14.28 -8.79 -11.03
N GLY A 252 -13.78 -9.83 -11.70
CA GLY A 252 -13.34 -9.74 -13.09
C GLY A 252 -14.53 -9.69 -14.04
N GLY A 253 -14.47 -8.84 -15.08
CA GLY A 253 -15.49 -8.75 -16.13
C GLY A 253 -16.05 -7.35 -16.39
N SER A 254 -15.59 -6.34 -15.65
CA SER A 254 -15.75 -4.93 -16.01
C SER A 254 -14.93 -4.63 -17.26
N TYR A 255 -15.61 -4.20 -18.31
CA TYR A 255 -14.99 -3.92 -19.60
C TYR A 255 -14.99 -2.42 -19.87
N PHE A 256 -13.81 -1.88 -20.16
CA PHE A 256 -13.64 -0.51 -20.62
C PHE A 256 -13.46 -0.49 -22.14
N ASP A 257 -14.37 0.18 -22.84
CA ASP A 257 -14.23 0.41 -24.27
C ASP A 257 -13.41 1.70 -24.49
N PRO A 258 -12.16 1.62 -24.99
CA PRO A 258 -11.32 2.80 -25.20
C PRO A 258 -11.84 3.71 -26.31
N ARG A 259 -12.65 3.21 -27.25
CA ARG A 259 -13.19 4.00 -28.37
C ARG A 259 -14.35 4.86 -27.91
N THR A 260 -15.22 4.32 -27.06
CA THR A 260 -16.37 5.07 -26.52
C THR A 260 -16.09 5.71 -25.16
N GLN A 261 -14.94 5.40 -24.55
CA GLN A 261 -14.58 5.76 -23.17
C GLN A 261 -15.64 5.34 -22.15
N LYS A 262 -16.38 4.26 -22.42
CA LYS A 262 -17.43 3.77 -21.53
C LYS A 262 -16.98 2.54 -20.76
N LEU A 263 -17.21 2.59 -19.46
CA LEU A 263 -17.12 1.44 -18.58
C LEU A 263 -18.46 0.68 -18.60
N SER A 264 -18.39 -0.63 -18.76
CA SER A 264 -19.54 -1.52 -18.70
C SER A 264 -19.34 -2.60 -17.64
N ASN A 265 -20.44 -3.18 -17.15
CA ASN A 265 -20.46 -4.26 -16.15
C ASN A 265 -19.86 -3.88 -14.78
N TYR A 266 -19.99 -2.61 -14.37
CA TYR A 266 -19.66 -2.19 -13.01
C TYR A 266 -20.88 -2.32 -12.08
N ARG A 267 -20.74 -3.04 -10.97
CA ARG A 267 -21.73 -3.12 -9.87
C ARG A 267 -21.02 -3.17 -8.52
N ALA A 268 -21.43 -2.34 -7.56
CA ALA A 268 -20.97 -2.42 -6.18
C ALA A 268 -22.09 -2.98 -5.32
N LEU A 269 -21.88 -4.14 -4.70
CA LEU A 269 -22.90 -4.83 -3.90
C LEU A 269 -22.42 -5.01 -2.47
N VAL A 270 -23.31 -4.91 -1.49
CA VAL A 270 -23.00 -5.16 -0.09
C VAL A 270 -24.14 -5.94 0.54
N GLY A 271 -23.83 -7.02 1.26
CA GLY A 271 -24.77 -7.61 2.19
C GLY A 271 -24.22 -8.82 2.94
N GLY A 272 -24.67 -8.98 4.19
CA GLY A 272 -24.21 -10.03 5.09
C GLY A 272 -22.72 -9.92 5.40
N ASP A 273 -21.96 -10.96 5.03
CA ASP A 273 -20.52 -11.05 5.21
C ASP A 273 -19.73 -10.72 3.94
N VAL A 274 -20.39 -10.39 2.83
CA VAL A 274 -19.76 -10.15 1.53
C VAL A 274 -19.93 -8.70 1.08
N MET A 275 -18.82 -8.11 0.65
CA MET A 275 -18.75 -6.86 -0.08
C MET A 275 -18.20 -7.14 -1.48
N GLN A 276 -18.88 -6.65 -2.50
CA GLN A 276 -18.43 -6.67 -3.88
C GLN A 276 -17.92 -5.28 -4.28
N LEU A 277 -16.69 -5.24 -4.80
CA LEU A 277 -16.11 -4.07 -5.44
C LEU A 277 -15.78 -4.39 -6.90
N VAL A 278 -15.85 -3.40 -7.78
CA VAL A 278 -15.43 -3.54 -9.17
C VAL A 278 -14.07 -2.88 -9.33
N CYS A 279 -13.15 -3.59 -9.97
CA CYS A 279 -11.91 -3.00 -10.44
C CYS A 279 -12.10 -2.60 -11.91
N ALA A 280 -12.03 -1.30 -12.21
CA ALA A 280 -11.78 -0.82 -13.55
C ALA A 280 -10.34 -0.34 -13.59
N GLY A 281 -9.49 -1.05 -14.35
CA GLY A 281 -8.10 -0.65 -14.58
C GLY A 281 -8.02 0.57 -15.48
N CYS A 282 -8.43 1.74 -15.01
CA CYS A 282 -8.24 2.99 -15.73
C CYS A 282 -6.97 3.68 -15.24
N SER A 283 -5.82 3.26 -15.76
CA SER A 283 -4.59 4.06 -15.72
C SER A 283 -4.31 4.61 -17.12
N HIS A 284 -4.95 5.74 -17.44
CA HIS A 284 -4.42 6.65 -18.44
C HIS A 284 -3.81 7.85 -17.71
N GLY A 285 -2.48 7.94 -17.80
CA GLY A 285 -1.76 9.17 -17.58
C GLY A 285 -2.27 10.18 -18.60
N LEU A 286 -2.76 11.31 -18.10
CA LEU A 286 -2.91 12.52 -18.89
C LEU A 286 -1.50 13.01 -19.19
N GLU A 287 -0.92 12.57 -20.31
CA GLU A 287 0.07 13.37 -21.00
C GLU A 287 -0.71 14.46 -21.75
N GLY A 288 -0.61 15.68 -21.25
CA GLY A 288 -1.04 16.93 -21.86
C GLY A 288 -0.04 18.01 -21.50
#